data_AF-A0A6N2W420-F1
#
_entry.id   AF-A0A6N2W420-F1
#
_cell.length_a   1.000
_cell.length_b   1.000
_cell.length_c   1.000
_cell.angle_alpha   90.00
_cell.angle_beta   90.00
_cell.angle_gamma   90.00
#
_symmetry.space_group_name_H-M   'P 1'
#
loop_
_entity.id
_entity.type
_entity.pdbx_description
1 polymer ?
#
loop_
_entity_poly.entity_id
_entity_poly.type
_entity_poly.pdbx_seq_one_letter_code
_entity_poly.pdbx_strand_id
1 'polypeptide(L)'
;MNSNQMLVTFDEYEDKWQQCLTALEYDYTLSFRSACKILKCDRSWVQKYIRPNVHYIYLSTGAGRKTTSYTKLASKAINKELTESIWFNTKEFDTLIRKSISSCTRQTILVPVEHLIAADKLSSFLTEYKKLKAEKEACNPVKDILKRIEIIQAMDKLIQASVNTIGKEIYSNLPSCYKRGACPVVKCNLPEFQLADMISVHDLKDYGDCDEEIYRQLFLDGCYRLEINIPGENGILSKKVYYLKPEPPKDSVELIPISFQDYLKWNL
;
A
#
# COMPACT_ATOMS: atom_id res chain seq x y z
N MET A 1 7.16 -27.76 -16.96
CA MET A 1 6.17 -27.36 -17.98
C MET A 1 6.60 -26.00 -18.52
N ASN A 2 6.46 -25.77 -19.84
CA ASN A 2 7.15 -24.71 -20.58
C ASN A 2 6.89 -23.30 -20.03
N SER A 3 7.94 -22.62 -19.57
CA SER A 3 7.98 -21.18 -19.25
C SER A 3 7.87 -20.27 -20.50
N ASN A 4 7.24 -20.79 -21.57
CA ASN A 4 7.13 -20.20 -22.91
C ASN A 4 5.68 -20.02 -23.39
N GLN A 5 4.65 -20.45 -22.66
CA GLN A 5 3.26 -20.23 -23.10
C GLN A 5 2.88 -18.76 -23.15
N MET A 6 3.44 -17.96 -22.25
CA MET A 6 3.19 -16.52 -22.18
C MET A 6 4.17 -15.69 -23.03
N LEU A 7 5.15 -16.34 -23.68
CA LEU A 7 6.05 -15.64 -24.60
C LEU A 7 5.28 -15.31 -25.87
N VAL A 8 5.21 -14.03 -26.20
CA VAL A 8 4.57 -13.57 -27.42
C VAL A 8 5.58 -13.55 -28.55
N THR A 9 5.24 -14.25 -29.63
CA THR A 9 5.97 -14.26 -30.89
C THR A 9 5.14 -13.59 -31.96
N PHE A 10 5.77 -12.87 -32.87
CA PHE A 10 5.07 -12.18 -33.97
C PHE A 10 5.17 -12.97 -35.27
N ASP A 11 5.34 -14.29 -35.20
CA ASP A 11 5.72 -15.11 -36.35
C ASP A 11 4.63 -15.25 -37.41
N GLU A 12 3.37 -15.02 -37.04
CA GLU A 12 2.20 -14.99 -37.92
C GLU A 12 2.06 -13.72 -38.78
N TYR A 13 2.80 -12.65 -38.47
CA TYR A 13 2.68 -11.38 -39.18
C TYR A 13 3.72 -11.27 -40.31
N GLU A 14 3.34 -10.63 -41.43
CA GLU A 14 4.30 -10.31 -42.50
C GLU A 14 5.35 -9.30 -42.02
N ASP A 15 4.93 -8.26 -41.30
CA ASP A 15 5.82 -7.27 -40.68
C ASP A 15 5.96 -7.50 -39.17
N LYS A 16 6.63 -8.60 -38.83
CA LYS A 16 6.87 -9.05 -37.45
C LYS A 16 7.48 -7.96 -36.57
N TRP A 17 8.41 -7.19 -37.13
CA TRP A 17 9.16 -6.19 -36.39
C TRP A 17 8.29 -4.99 -36.06
N GLN A 18 7.53 -4.47 -37.03
CA GLN A 18 6.64 -3.34 -36.78
C GLN A 18 5.55 -3.68 -35.75
N GLN A 19 4.99 -4.89 -35.80
CA GLN A 19 4.00 -5.34 -34.80
C GLN A 19 4.60 -5.43 -33.40
N CYS A 20 5.84 -5.93 -33.28
CA CYS A 20 6.56 -5.94 -32.02
C CYS A 20 6.78 -4.52 -31.47
N LEU A 21 7.16 -3.56 -32.32
CA LEU A 21 7.34 -2.17 -31.92
C LEU A 21 6.03 -1.54 -31.43
N THR A 22 4.94 -1.71 -32.18
CA THR A 22 3.60 -1.24 -31.77
C THR A 22 3.19 -1.85 -30.43
N ALA A 23 3.41 -3.15 -30.24
CA ALA A 23 3.10 -3.82 -28.98
C ALA A 23 3.92 -3.26 -27.80
N LEU A 24 5.21 -2.98 -27.97
CA LEU A 24 6.09 -2.38 -26.95
C LEU A 24 5.74 -0.92 -26.63
N GLU A 25 5.14 -0.20 -27.58
CA GLU A 25 4.70 1.18 -27.40
C GLU A 25 3.43 1.25 -26.54
N TYR A 26 2.45 0.38 -26.79
CA TYR A 26 1.11 0.51 -26.20
C TYR A 26 0.79 -0.49 -25.08
N ASP A 27 1.07 -1.78 -25.26
CA ASP A 27 0.56 -2.82 -24.35
C ASP A 27 1.65 -3.42 -23.46
N TYR A 28 2.85 -3.64 -24.01
CA TYR A 28 3.99 -4.28 -23.34
C TYR A 28 4.94 -3.23 -22.76
N THR A 29 4.39 -2.38 -21.89
CA THR A 29 5.08 -1.19 -21.39
C THR A 29 5.74 -1.39 -20.02
N LEU A 30 5.50 -2.54 -19.38
CA LEU A 30 6.01 -2.86 -18.04
C LEU A 30 7.31 -3.67 -18.11
N SER A 31 8.43 -3.06 -17.75
CA SER A 31 9.70 -3.79 -17.66
C SER A 31 9.70 -4.80 -16.50
N PHE A 32 10.54 -5.83 -16.60
CA PHE A 32 10.74 -6.80 -15.52
C PHE A 32 11.15 -6.15 -14.19
N ARG A 33 12.03 -5.14 -14.26
CA ARG A 33 12.47 -4.37 -13.09
C ARG A 33 11.31 -3.59 -12.48
N SER A 34 10.45 -2.99 -13.31
CA SER A 34 9.25 -2.28 -12.85
C SER A 34 8.30 -3.23 -12.13
N ALA A 35 8.06 -4.43 -12.66
CA ALA A 35 7.26 -5.45 -11.99
C ALA A 35 7.83 -5.82 -10.60
N CYS A 36 9.14 -6.02 -10.50
CA CYS A 36 9.83 -6.26 -9.20
C CYS A 36 9.62 -5.08 -8.23
N LYS A 37 9.73 -3.84 -8.72
CA LYS A 37 9.57 -2.61 -7.92
C LYS A 37 8.14 -2.35 -7.48
N ILE A 38 7.14 -2.76 -8.25
CA ILE A 38 5.73 -2.65 -7.88
C ILE A 38 5.42 -3.69 -6.81
N LEU A 39 5.85 -4.94 -7.01
CA LEU A 39 5.54 -6.06 -6.12
C LEU A 39 6.51 -6.24 -4.96
N LYS A 40 7.52 -5.37 -4.84
CA LYS A 40 8.47 -5.36 -3.73
C LYS A 40 9.08 -6.74 -3.53
N CYS A 41 9.61 -7.28 -4.62
CA CYS A 41 10.12 -8.65 -4.66
C CYS A 41 11.37 -8.75 -5.53
N ASP A 42 12.12 -9.82 -5.32
CA ASP A 42 13.26 -10.14 -6.16
C ASP A 42 12.84 -10.67 -7.53
N ARG A 43 13.84 -10.80 -8.41
CA ARG A 43 13.64 -11.27 -9.78
C ARG A 43 13.19 -12.73 -9.86
N SER A 44 13.67 -13.59 -8.95
CA SER A 44 13.30 -15.01 -8.91
C SER A 44 11.81 -15.17 -8.65
N TRP A 45 11.26 -14.35 -7.75
CA TRP A 45 9.83 -14.34 -7.46
C TRP A 45 8.99 -13.95 -8.68
N VAL A 46 9.34 -12.85 -9.38
CA VAL A 46 8.62 -12.44 -10.61
C VAL A 46 8.72 -13.52 -11.69
N GLN A 47 9.88 -14.16 -11.82
CA GLN A 47 10.06 -15.24 -12.78
C GLN A 47 9.20 -16.47 -12.48
N LYS A 48 8.96 -16.79 -11.20
CA LYS A 48 8.20 -17.96 -10.78
C LYS A 48 6.69 -17.75 -10.74
N TYR A 49 6.22 -16.52 -10.50
CA TYR A 49 4.80 -16.26 -10.24
C TYR A 49 4.16 -15.26 -11.22
N ILE A 50 4.91 -14.36 -11.85
CA ILE A 50 4.36 -13.40 -12.82
C ILE A 50 4.55 -13.88 -14.25
N ARG A 51 5.79 -14.22 -14.63
CA ARG A 51 6.10 -14.67 -15.99
C ARG A 51 5.25 -15.85 -16.50
N PRO A 52 4.82 -16.82 -15.67
CA PRO A 52 3.95 -17.90 -16.12
C PRO A 52 2.49 -17.49 -16.34
N ASN A 53 2.09 -16.32 -15.84
CA ASN A 53 0.68 -15.90 -15.78
C ASN A 53 0.41 -14.59 -16.56
N VAL A 54 1.44 -13.96 -17.14
CA VAL A 54 1.33 -12.68 -17.84
C VAL A 54 2.11 -12.74 -19.14
N HIS A 55 1.47 -12.35 -20.25
CA HIS A 55 2.14 -12.31 -21.54
C HIS A 55 3.31 -11.34 -21.55
N TYR A 56 4.39 -11.72 -22.23
CA TYR A 56 5.59 -10.91 -22.32
C TYR A 56 6.31 -11.02 -23.66
N ILE A 57 6.99 -9.95 -24.04
CA ILE A 57 7.92 -9.89 -25.16
C ILE A 57 9.33 -10.07 -24.62
N TYR A 58 10.12 -10.90 -25.30
CA TYR A 58 11.55 -11.05 -25.06
C TYR A 58 12.36 -10.48 -26.23
N LEU A 59 13.14 -9.43 -25.95
CA LEU A 59 14.10 -8.85 -26.87
C LEU A 59 15.48 -9.46 -26.62
N SER A 60 15.89 -10.33 -27.54
CA SER A 60 17.17 -11.02 -27.42
C SER A 60 18.36 -10.06 -27.55
N THR A 61 19.41 -10.35 -26.79
CA THR A 61 20.72 -9.73 -26.98
C THR A 61 21.51 -10.57 -27.98
N GLY A 62 21.36 -10.28 -29.27
CA GLY A 62 22.19 -10.87 -30.33
C GLY A 62 21.38 -11.37 -31.54
N ALA A 63 21.29 -10.54 -32.58
CA ALA A 63 21.01 -10.99 -33.93
C ALA A 63 22.34 -11.20 -34.68
N GLY A 64 22.68 -12.43 -35.09
CA GLY A 64 23.88 -12.67 -35.91
C GLY A 64 25.19 -12.21 -35.27
N ARG A 65 26.19 -11.81 -36.08
CA ARG A 65 27.56 -11.39 -35.66
C ARG A 65 27.54 -10.29 -34.57
N LYS A 66 27.38 -10.69 -33.30
CA LYS A 66 27.86 -10.11 -32.03
C LYS A 66 27.80 -8.59 -31.75
N THR A 67 26.98 -7.76 -32.38
CA THR A 67 26.92 -6.32 -32.00
C THR A 67 25.54 -5.65 -31.91
N THR A 68 24.47 -6.21 -32.48
CA THR A 68 23.18 -5.51 -32.53
C THR A 68 22.21 -5.99 -31.44
N SER A 69 21.84 -5.09 -30.52
CA SER A 69 20.85 -5.33 -29.47
C SER A 69 19.46 -4.92 -29.96
N TYR A 70 18.51 -5.86 -30.02
CA TYR A 70 17.12 -5.57 -30.38
C TYR A 70 16.47 -4.57 -29.42
N THR A 71 16.87 -4.58 -28.14
CA THR A 71 16.46 -3.59 -27.16
C THR A 71 16.85 -2.17 -27.60
N LYS A 72 18.08 -1.97 -28.07
CA LYS A 72 18.55 -0.65 -28.56
C LYS A 72 17.84 -0.25 -29.86
N LEU A 73 17.61 -1.19 -30.76
CA LEU A 73 16.88 -0.93 -32.01
C LEU A 73 15.43 -0.52 -31.73
N ALA A 74 14.73 -1.29 -30.91
CA ALA A 74 13.37 -0.99 -30.50
C ALA A 74 13.31 0.36 -29.79
N SER A 75 14.19 0.59 -28.80
CA SER A 75 14.27 1.84 -28.05
C SER A 75 14.39 3.07 -28.95
N LYS A 76 15.22 2.99 -29.99
CA LYS A 76 15.38 4.07 -30.99
C LYS A 76 14.13 4.22 -31.87
N ALA A 77 13.52 3.11 -32.29
CA ALA A 77 12.38 3.11 -33.19
C ALA A 77 11.11 3.71 -32.56
N ILE A 78 10.83 3.41 -31.29
CA ILE A 78 9.67 3.94 -30.55
C ILE A 78 9.98 5.18 -29.70
N ASN A 79 11.18 5.75 -29.84
CA ASN A 79 11.65 6.92 -29.09
C ASN A 79 11.43 6.79 -27.55
N LYS A 80 11.73 5.62 -26.99
CA LYS A 80 11.52 5.29 -25.57
C LYS A 80 12.71 4.52 -25.03
N GLU A 81 13.15 4.82 -23.82
CA GLU A 81 14.27 4.10 -23.20
C GLU A 81 13.84 2.67 -22.82
N LEU A 82 14.35 1.68 -23.55
CA LEU A 82 14.20 0.27 -23.20
C LEU A 82 15.54 -0.24 -22.64
N THR A 83 15.59 -0.58 -21.36
CA THR A 83 16.82 -1.00 -20.67
C THR A 83 16.89 -2.49 -20.34
N GLU A 84 15.77 -3.20 -20.49
CA GLU A 84 15.62 -4.61 -20.13
C GLU A 84 15.19 -5.43 -21.35
N SER A 85 15.44 -6.74 -21.32
CA SER A 85 15.07 -7.66 -22.40
C SER A 85 13.64 -8.20 -22.28
N ILE A 86 12.99 -8.10 -21.13
CA ILE A 86 11.64 -8.64 -20.91
C ILE A 86 10.67 -7.49 -20.59
N TRP A 87 9.56 -7.47 -21.34
CA TRP A 87 8.50 -6.49 -21.21
C TRP A 87 7.15 -7.21 -21.10
N PHE A 88 6.44 -7.00 -20.00
CA PHE A 88 5.15 -7.61 -19.70
C PHE A 88 4.01 -6.77 -20.25
N ASN A 89 2.90 -7.42 -20.61
CA ASN A 89 1.63 -6.76 -20.86
C ASN A 89 1.14 -6.09 -19.56
N THR A 90 1.04 -4.76 -19.57
CA THR A 90 0.76 -3.97 -18.37
C THR A 90 -0.65 -4.20 -17.83
N LYS A 91 -1.65 -4.34 -18.73
CA LYS A 91 -3.05 -4.54 -18.35
C LYS A 91 -3.28 -5.93 -17.77
N GLU A 92 -2.68 -6.95 -18.37
CA GLU A 92 -2.75 -8.32 -17.84
C GLU A 92 -2.05 -8.44 -16.50
N PHE A 93 -0.89 -7.81 -16.34
CA PHE A 93 -0.20 -7.72 -15.06
C PHE A 93 -1.11 -7.13 -13.98
N ASP A 94 -1.70 -5.95 -14.23
CA ASP A 94 -2.59 -5.31 -13.26
C ASP A 94 -3.80 -6.19 -12.92
N THR A 95 -4.42 -6.77 -13.96
CA THR A 95 -5.55 -7.69 -13.82
C THR A 95 -5.20 -8.91 -12.99
N LEU A 96 -4.04 -9.53 -13.21
CA LEU A 96 -3.57 -10.69 -12.45
C LEU A 96 -3.45 -10.34 -10.97
N ILE A 97 -2.77 -9.24 -10.64
CA ILE A 97 -2.55 -8.84 -9.24
C ILE A 97 -3.89 -8.58 -8.55
N ARG A 98 -4.79 -7.81 -9.18
CA ARG A 98 -6.10 -7.49 -8.61
C ARG A 98 -6.97 -8.73 -8.40
N LYS A 99 -7.01 -9.64 -9.38
CA LYS A 99 -7.74 -10.93 -9.25
C LYS A 99 -7.14 -11.86 -8.20
N SER A 100 -5.84 -11.71 -7.94
CA SER A 100 -5.13 -12.53 -6.95
C SER A 100 -5.28 -12.02 -5.52
N ILE A 101 -5.94 -10.88 -5.28
CA ILE A 101 -6.25 -10.40 -3.94
C ILE A 101 -7.31 -11.32 -3.33
N SER A 102 -6.87 -12.13 -2.37
CA SER A 102 -7.69 -13.14 -1.69
C SER A 102 -8.42 -12.60 -0.46
N SER A 103 -7.91 -11.53 0.13
CA SER A 103 -8.45 -10.93 1.35
C SER A 103 -8.08 -9.46 1.46
N CYS A 104 -9.05 -8.64 1.86
CA CYS A 104 -8.86 -7.25 2.27
C CYS A 104 -9.45 -7.09 3.68
N THR A 105 -8.62 -6.70 4.64
CA THR A 105 -9.00 -6.63 6.05
C THR A 105 -8.51 -5.35 6.70
N ARG A 106 -9.19 -4.94 7.77
CA ARG A 106 -8.85 -3.75 8.56
C ARG A 106 -9.15 -4.03 10.03
N GLN A 107 -8.28 -3.55 10.92
CA GLN A 107 -8.48 -3.64 12.37
C GLN A 107 -8.88 -2.31 12.98
N THR A 108 -8.32 -1.22 12.46
CA THR A 108 -8.45 0.13 13.01
C THR A 108 -8.69 1.15 11.90
N ILE A 109 -9.25 2.29 12.28
CA ILE A 109 -9.48 3.43 11.40
C ILE A 109 -9.24 4.72 12.17
N LEU A 110 -8.69 5.72 11.49
CA LEU A 110 -8.53 7.07 11.99
C LEU A 110 -9.85 7.84 11.78
N VAL A 111 -10.43 8.33 12.87
CA VAL A 111 -11.62 9.19 12.84
C VAL A 111 -11.30 10.57 13.41
N PRO A 112 -11.89 11.66 12.89
CA PRO A 112 -11.78 12.96 13.53
C PRO A 112 -12.36 12.90 14.95
N VAL A 113 -11.60 13.41 15.93
CA VAL A 113 -12.05 13.46 17.33
C VAL A 113 -13.40 14.16 17.48
N GLU A 114 -13.69 15.12 16.60
CA GLU A 114 -14.92 15.91 16.56
C GLU A 114 -16.19 15.06 16.51
N HIS A 115 -16.17 13.90 15.83
CA HIS A 115 -17.32 12.98 15.76
C HIS A 115 -17.66 12.37 17.12
N LEU A 116 -16.69 12.34 18.03
CA LEU A 116 -16.84 11.76 19.37
C LEU A 116 -17.25 12.82 20.41
N ILE A 117 -17.22 14.10 20.06
CA ILE A 117 -17.51 15.21 20.97
C ILE A 117 -19.02 15.52 20.99
N ALA A 118 -19.53 15.96 22.14
CA ALA A 118 -20.92 16.42 22.28
C ALA A 118 -21.12 17.75 21.54
N ALA A 119 -22.24 17.87 20.81
CA ALA A 119 -22.49 19.02 19.92
C ALA A 119 -22.50 20.37 20.67
N ASP A 120 -23.02 20.39 21.90
CA ASP A 120 -23.04 21.55 22.79
C ASP A 120 -21.65 21.97 23.30
N LYS A 121 -20.67 21.05 23.26
CA LYS A 121 -19.29 21.28 23.72
C LYS A 121 -18.29 21.47 22.59
N LEU A 122 -18.69 21.22 21.34
CA LEU A 122 -17.77 21.17 20.19
C LEU A 122 -17.00 22.48 20.00
N SER A 123 -17.69 23.63 20.06
CA SER A 123 -17.02 24.92 19.84
C SER A 123 -15.98 25.25 20.92
N SER A 124 -16.31 25.01 22.20
CA SER A 124 -15.37 25.24 23.30
C SER A 124 -14.20 24.25 23.25
N PHE A 125 -14.50 22.98 22.95
CA PHE A 125 -13.49 21.93 22.78
C PHE A 125 -12.48 22.30 21.69
N LEU A 126 -12.95 22.70 20.50
CA LEU A 126 -12.06 23.04 19.38
C LEU A 126 -11.11 24.19 19.71
N THR A 127 -11.60 25.22 20.39
CA THR A 127 -10.77 26.37 20.81
C THR A 127 -9.69 25.93 21.81
N GLU A 128 -10.09 25.21 22.86
CA GLU A 128 -9.16 24.80 23.91
C GLU A 128 -8.16 23.75 23.43
N TYR A 129 -8.62 22.78 22.62
CA TYR A 129 -7.77 21.74 22.06
C TYR A 129 -6.72 22.32 21.11
N LYS A 130 -7.10 23.28 20.24
CA LYS A 130 -6.13 23.99 19.37
C LYS A 130 -5.07 24.72 20.17
N LYS A 131 -5.45 25.34 21.29
CA LYS A 131 -4.50 26.00 22.20
C LYS A 131 -3.51 24.99 22.80
N LEU A 132 -4.00 23.89 23.37
CA LEU A 132 -3.15 22.83 23.93
C LEU A 132 -2.23 22.20 22.87
N LYS A 133 -2.73 22.00 21.66
CA LYS A 133 -1.93 21.48 20.53
C LYS A 133 -0.79 22.43 20.16
N ALA A 134 -1.08 23.74 20.04
CA ALA A 134 -0.05 24.74 19.79
C ALA A 134 1.00 24.81 20.93
N GLU A 135 0.56 24.69 22.18
CA GLU A 135 1.47 24.63 23.34
C GLU A 135 2.38 23.40 23.30
N LYS A 136 1.84 22.23 22.94
CA LYS A 136 2.61 20.99 22.75
C LYS A 136 3.64 21.11 21.62
N GLU A 137 3.26 21.73 20.51
CA GLU A 137 4.13 21.95 19.34
C GLU A 137 5.26 22.95 19.65
N ALA A 138 5.00 23.94 20.50
CA ALA A 138 6.02 24.89 20.95
C ALA A 138 7.05 24.29 21.93
N CYS A 139 6.75 23.14 22.55
CA CYS A 139 7.65 22.48 23.50
C CYS A 139 8.75 21.68 22.79
N ASN A 140 10.00 21.80 23.28
CA ASN A 140 11.10 20.98 22.79
C ASN A 140 10.89 19.51 23.19
N PRO A 141 10.93 18.55 22.24
CA PRO A 141 10.64 17.15 22.52
C PRO A 141 11.52 16.49 23.59
N VAL A 142 12.78 16.95 23.73
CA VAL A 142 13.77 16.34 24.62
C VAL A 142 13.86 17.13 25.93
N LYS A 143 13.93 18.47 25.86
CA LYS A 143 14.12 19.32 27.05
C LYS A 143 12.85 19.49 27.88
N ASP A 144 11.69 19.52 27.22
CA ASP A 144 10.40 19.82 27.86
C ASP A 144 9.53 18.56 28.02
N ILE A 145 10.15 17.39 28.19
CA ILE A 145 9.43 16.11 28.17
C ILE A 145 8.32 16.03 29.23
N LEU A 146 8.57 16.50 30.46
CA LEU A 146 7.58 16.51 31.54
C LEU A 146 6.39 17.42 31.20
N LYS A 147 6.67 18.64 30.71
CA LYS A 147 5.63 19.57 30.27
C LYS A 147 4.81 19.01 29.11
N ARG A 148 5.45 18.32 28.15
CA ARG A 148 4.74 17.64 27.06
C ARG A 148 3.82 16.54 27.58
N ILE A 149 4.25 15.77 28.57
CA ILE A 149 3.42 14.74 29.21
C ILE A 149 2.20 15.39 29.89
N GLU A 150 2.38 16.48 30.63
CA GLU A 150 1.28 17.23 31.26
C GLU A 150 0.28 17.74 30.24
N ILE A 151 0.75 18.32 29.13
CA ILE A 151 -0.14 18.81 28.06
C ILE A 151 -0.90 17.64 27.42
N ILE A 152 -0.25 16.50 27.15
CA ILE A 152 -0.91 15.30 26.61
C ILE A 152 -2.01 14.81 27.57
N GLN A 153 -1.74 14.79 28.88
CA GLN A 153 -2.74 14.43 29.89
C GLN A 153 -3.90 15.45 29.95
N ALA A 154 -3.62 16.74 29.77
CA ALA A 154 -4.65 17.76 29.70
C ALA A 154 -5.53 17.61 28.46
N MET A 155 -4.93 17.30 27.29
CA MET A 155 -5.65 17.00 26.06
C MET A 155 -6.57 15.78 26.21
N ASP A 156 -6.07 14.70 26.83
CA ASP A 156 -6.84 13.49 27.14
C ASP A 156 -8.04 13.80 28.07
N LYS A 157 -7.80 14.52 29.17
CA LYS A 157 -8.87 14.96 30.09
C LYS A 157 -9.92 15.82 29.38
N LEU A 158 -9.50 16.73 28.51
CA LEU A 158 -10.41 17.59 27.74
C LEU A 158 -11.31 16.76 26.82
N ILE A 159 -10.75 15.74 26.14
CA ILE A 159 -11.54 14.82 25.32
C ILE A 159 -12.55 14.08 26.21
N GLN A 160 -12.10 13.43 27.29
CA GLN A 160 -12.97 12.67 28.19
C GLN A 160 -14.10 13.51 28.81
N ALA A 161 -13.86 14.79 29.10
CA ALA A 161 -14.88 15.72 29.61
C ALA A 161 -15.90 16.14 28.53
N SER A 162 -15.52 16.05 27.26
CA SER A 162 -16.26 16.61 26.12
C SER A 162 -16.98 15.57 25.26
N VAL A 163 -16.64 14.28 25.39
CA VAL A 163 -17.24 13.20 24.58
C VAL A 163 -18.75 13.06 24.77
N ASN A 164 -19.43 12.75 23.66
CA ASN A 164 -20.83 12.31 23.64
C ASN A 164 -20.98 10.85 24.11
N THR A 165 -22.20 10.31 24.11
CA THR A 165 -22.46 8.93 24.58
C THR A 165 -21.66 7.88 23.82
N ILE A 166 -21.56 8.02 22.49
CA ILE A 166 -20.78 7.12 21.62
C ILE A 166 -19.28 7.28 21.91
N GLY A 167 -18.82 8.53 21.99
CA GLY A 167 -17.44 8.87 22.31
C GLY A 167 -16.99 8.29 23.64
N LYS A 168 -17.83 8.28 24.68
CA LYS A 168 -17.50 7.65 25.97
C LYS A 168 -17.21 6.16 25.83
N GLU A 169 -18.05 5.43 25.09
CA GLU A 169 -17.88 4.00 24.87
C GLU A 169 -16.61 3.70 24.07
N ILE A 170 -16.41 4.40 22.96
CA ILE A 170 -15.24 4.23 22.08
C ILE A 170 -13.94 4.60 22.82
N TYR A 171 -13.94 5.75 23.50
CA TYR A 171 -12.74 6.26 24.15
C TYR A 171 -12.30 5.37 25.34
N SER A 172 -13.25 4.71 26.00
CA SER A 172 -12.95 3.73 27.05
C SER A 172 -12.30 2.44 26.53
N ASN A 173 -12.44 2.15 25.23
CA ASN A 173 -12.00 0.92 24.58
C ASN A 173 -11.03 1.17 23.42
N LEU A 174 -10.24 2.25 23.47
CA LEU A 174 -9.31 2.57 22.38
C LEU A 174 -8.34 1.41 22.10
N PRO A 175 -8.09 1.10 20.82
CA PRO A 175 -7.22 0.02 20.44
C PRO A 175 -5.77 0.30 20.86
N SER A 176 -5.14 -0.69 21.49
CA SER A 176 -3.72 -0.60 21.87
C SER A 176 -2.83 -1.17 20.78
N CYS A 177 -1.89 -0.37 20.27
CA CYS A 177 -0.87 -0.84 19.33
C CYS A 177 0.05 -1.91 19.93
N TYR A 178 0.19 -2.00 21.25
CA TYR A 178 0.96 -3.08 21.90
C TYR A 178 0.18 -4.40 22.03
N LYS A 179 -1.14 -4.38 21.82
CA LYS A 179 -2.03 -5.55 21.91
C LYS A 179 -2.89 -5.67 20.64
N ARG A 180 -2.27 -5.55 19.46
CA ARG A 180 -2.98 -5.57 18.16
C ARG A 180 -3.85 -6.81 17.97
N GLY A 181 -3.43 -7.96 18.48
CA GLY A 181 -4.18 -9.21 18.40
C GLY A 181 -5.50 -9.21 19.18
N ALA A 182 -5.70 -8.29 20.13
CA ALA A 182 -6.97 -8.11 20.82
C ALA A 182 -7.99 -7.31 19.99
N CYS A 183 -7.53 -6.58 18.97
CA CYS A 183 -8.41 -5.82 18.08
C CYS A 183 -8.92 -6.73 16.95
N PRO A 184 -10.24 -6.86 16.75
CA PRO A 184 -10.80 -7.75 15.74
C PRO A 184 -10.33 -7.43 14.31
N VAL A 185 -10.01 -8.47 13.55
CA VAL A 185 -9.70 -8.36 12.11
C VAL A 185 -11.00 -8.47 11.34
N VAL A 186 -11.40 -7.37 10.70
CA VAL A 186 -12.69 -7.28 10.00
C VAL A 186 -12.43 -7.25 8.49
N LYS A 187 -13.19 -8.05 7.73
CA LYS A 187 -13.18 -7.99 6.26
C LYS A 187 -13.83 -6.69 5.80
N CYS A 188 -13.22 -6.06 4.80
CA CYS A 188 -13.72 -4.79 4.26
C CYS A 188 -13.62 -4.78 2.74
N ASN A 189 -14.31 -3.83 2.12
CA ASN A 189 -14.25 -3.64 0.68
C ASN A 189 -12.84 -3.21 0.28
N LEU A 190 -12.39 -3.68 -0.88
CA LEU A 190 -11.13 -3.26 -1.47
C LEU A 190 -11.25 -1.78 -1.87
N PRO A 191 -10.43 -0.87 -1.32
CA PRO A 191 -10.42 0.53 -1.78
C PRO A 191 -9.92 0.61 -3.22
N GLU A 192 -10.18 1.73 -3.89
CA GLU A 192 -9.50 2.04 -5.14
C GLU A 192 -8.05 2.43 -4.86
N PHE A 193 -7.11 1.88 -5.64
CA PHE A 193 -5.67 2.12 -5.45
C PHE A 193 -4.89 1.78 -6.72
N GLN A 194 -3.69 2.37 -6.84
CA GLN A 194 -2.70 1.97 -7.81
C GLN A 194 -1.76 0.92 -7.21
N LEU A 195 -1.32 -0.07 -7.99
CA LEU A 195 -0.43 -1.12 -7.48
C LEU A 195 0.88 -0.57 -6.90
N ALA A 196 1.33 0.61 -7.35
CA ALA A 196 2.50 1.30 -6.81
C ALA A 196 2.31 1.77 -5.36
N ASP A 197 1.07 1.94 -4.90
CA ASP A 197 0.72 2.38 -3.54
C ASP A 197 0.79 1.23 -2.52
N MET A 198 0.96 -0.01 -2.99
CA MET A 198 1.12 -1.17 -2.12
C MET A 198 2.44 -1.12 -1.36
N ILE A 199 2.34 -1.26 -0.04
CA ILE A 199 3.48 -1.22 0.87
C ILE A 199 3.77 -2.62 1.39
N SER A 200 5.04 -3.03 1.32
CA SER A 200 5.56 -4.20 2.02
C SER A 200 6.32 -3.74 3.26
N VAL A 201 6.17 -4.47 4.37
CA VAL A 201 6.88 -4.18 5.63
C VAL A 201 8.39 -4.19 5.42
N HIS A 202 8.90 -5.05 4.54
CA HIS A 202 10.31 -5.14 4.24
C HIS A 202 10.90 -3.88 3.61
N ASP A 203 10.08 -3.05 2.93
CA ASP A 203 10.55 -1.79 2.33
C ASP A 203 10.50 -0.61 3.30
N LEU A 204 9.70 -0.73 4.38
CA LEU A 204 9.58 0.29 5.40
C LEU A 204 10.70 0.22 6.45
N LYS A 205 11.48 -0.86 6.46
CA LYS A 205 12.56 -1.05 7.42
C LYS A 205 13.78 -0.22 7.05
N ASP A 206 14.29 0.54 8.00
CA ASP A 206 15.64 1.07 8.00
C ASP A 206 16.56 0.25 8.95
N TYR A 207 17.84 0.56 8.95
CA TYR A 207 18.83 -0.09 9.81
C TYR A 207 18.51 0.14 11.30
N GLY A 208 18.16 -0.95 11.99
CA GLY A 208 17.83 -0.97 13.41
C GLY A 208 16.33 -1.04 13.72
N ASP A 209 15.46 -0.92 12.70
CA ASP A 209 14.02 -1.02 12.89
C ASP A 209 13.56 -2.45 13.18
N CYS A 210 12.60 -2.58 14.09
CA CYS A 210 11.92 -3.84 14.34
C CYS A 210 10.62 -3.92 13.51
N ASP A 211 10.35 -5.07 12.88
CA ASP A 211 9.10 -5.35 12.17
C ASP A 211 7.88 -4.98 13.00
N GLU A 212 7.94 -5.22 14.31
CA GLU A 212 6.84 -4.96 15.23
C GLU A 212 6.53 -3.47 15.36
N GLU A 213 7.51 -2.58 15.26
CA GLU A 213 7.30 -1.12 15.29
C GLU A 213 6.58 -0.65 14.03
N ILE A 214 6.97 -1.18 12.86
CA ILE A 214 6.28 -0.90 11.60
C ILE A 214 4.84 -1.41 11.65
N TYR A 215 4.63 -2.64 12.14
CA TYR A 215 3.28 -3.18 12.28
C TYR A 215 2.42 -2.38 13.28
N ARG A 216 3.01 -1.84 14.35
CA ARG A 216 2.34 -0.91 15.27
C ARG A 216 1.93 0.37 14.57
N GLN A 217 2.81 0.94 13.75
CA GLN A 217 2.47 2.16 13.01
C GLN A 217 1.39 1.92 11.97
N LEU A 218 1.46 0.83 11.19
CA LEU A 218 0.43 0.46 10.22
C LEU A 218 -0.94 0.24 10.89
N PHE A 219 -0.93 -0.30 12.10
CA PHE A 219 -2.13 -0.45 12.93
C PHE A 219 -2.65 0.91 13.44
N LEU A 220 -1.79 1.83 13.87
CA LEU A 220 -2.24 3.16 14.29
C LEU A 220 -2.74 4.00 13.10
N ASP A 221 -2.11 3.88 11.93
CA ASP A 221 -2.51 4.54 10.68
C ASP A 221 -3.84 3.99 10.13
N GLY A 222 -4.35 2.89 10.69
CA GLY A 222 -5.57 2.25 10.23
C GLY A 222 -5.46 1.70 8.81
N CYS A 223 -4.31 1.11 8.46
CA CYS A 223 -4.05 0.61 7.12
C CYS A 223 -4.95 -0.57 6.74
N TYR A 224 -5.29 -0.66 5.45
CA TYR A 224 -5.85 -1.89 4.88
C TYR A 224 -4.74 -2.93 4.75
N ARG A 225 -5.05 -4.18 5.08
CA ARG A 225 -4.17 -5.32 4.88
C ARG A 225 -4.70 -6.19 3.74
N LEU A 226 -3.91 -6.32 2.70
CA LEU A 226 -4.18 -7.12 1.51
C LEU A 226 -3.39 -8.42 1.54
N GLU A 227 -4.05 -9.54 1.25
CA GLU A 227 -3.38 -10.82 1.01
C GLU A 227 -3.49 -11.19 -0.47
N ILE A 228 -2.34 -11.29 -1.14
CA ILE A 228 -2.24 -11.63 -2.56
C ILE A 228 -1.71 -13.05 -2.70
N ASN A 229 -2.47 -13.86 -3.44
CA ASN A 229 -2.24 -15.27 -3.65
C ASN A 229 -2.08 -15.56 -5.15
N ILE A 230 -0.85 -15.77 -5.61
CA ILE A 230 -0.56 -16.02 -7.04
C ILE A 230 -0.08 -17.47 -7.23
N PRO A 231 -0.70 -18.25 -8.14
CA PRO A 231 -0.25 -19.59 -8.46
C PRO A 231 1.06 -19.55 -9.27
N GLY A 232 2.06 -20.34 -8.87
CA GLY A 232 3.28 -20.55 -9.67
C GLY A 232 3.18 -21.76 -10.61
N GLU A 233 4.22 -21.99 -11.41
CA GLU A 233 4.28 -23.05 -12.45
C GLU A 233 3.97 -24.47 -11.94
N ASN A 234 4.25 -24.75 -10.67
CA ASN A 234 4.05 -26.08 -10.07
C ASN A 234 2.77 -26.16 -9.22
N GLY A 235 1.85 -25.21 -9.35
CA GLY A 235 0.68 -25.08 -8.46
C GLY A 235 1.01 -24.60 -7.04
N ILE A 236 2.29 -24.32 -6.76
CA ILE A 236 2.72 -23.73 -5.49
C ILE A 236 2.22 -22.29 -5.43
N LEU A 237 1.39 -21.99 -4.44
CA LEU A 237 0.81 -20.68 -4.23
C LEU A 237 1.82 -19.77 -3.52
N SER A 238 2.14 -18.62 -4.11
CA SER A 238 2.81 -17.56 -3.37
C SER A 238 1.79 -16.76 -2.59
N LYS A 239 2.02 -16.59 -1.28
CA LYS A 239 1.27 -15.67 -0.44
C LYS A 239 2.13 -14.46 -0.11
N LYS A 240 1.63 -13.25 -0.42
CA LYS A 240 2.26 -11.99 -0.03
C LYS A 240 1.25 -11.10 0.68
N VAL A 241 1.72 -10.34 1.66
CA VAL A 241 0.92 -9.38 2.40
C VAL A 241 1.39 -7.99 2.01
N TYR A 242 0.43 -7.14 1.65
CA TYR A 242 0.66 -5.72 1.40
C TYR A 242 -0.25 -4.88 2.29
N TYR A 243 0.11 -3.62 2.44
CA TYR A 243 -0.67 -2.63 3.15
C TYR A 243 -0.99 -1.46 2.24
N LEU A 244 -2.18 -0.89 2.40
CA LEU A 244 -2.57 0.38 1.79
C LEU A 244 -2.88 1.38 2.90
N LYS A 245 -2.33 2.58 2.78
CA LYS A 245 -2.67 3.69 3.68
C LYS A 245 -4.02 4.28 3.25
N PRO A 246 -4.98 4.46 4.17
CA PRO A 246 -6.18 5.21 3.88
C PRO A 246 -5.84 6.67 3.63
N GLU A 247 -6.65 7.36 2.83
CA GLU A 247 -6.63 8.82 2.85
C GLU A 247 -7.11 9.30 4.23
N PRO A 248 -6.32 10.12 4.94
CA PRO A 248 -6.75 10.63 6.23
C PRO A 248 -7.92 11.61 6.03
N PRO A 249 -8.90 11.61 6.96
CA PRO A 249 -9.93 12.64 6.99
C PRO A 249 -9.31 14.05 6.98
N LYS A 250 -9.88 14.94 6.17
CA LYS A 250 -9.45 16.35 6.10
C LYS A 250 -10.12 17.15 7.21
N ASP A 251 -9.50 18.28 7.56
CA ASP A 251 -10.11 19.31 8.43
C ASP A 251 -10.44 18.84 9.87
N SER A 252 -9.54 18.09 10.49
CA SER A 252 -9.64 17.69 11.90
C SER A 252 -8.52 18.27 12.75
N VAL A 253 -8.82 18.60 14.01
CA VAL A 253 -7.81 18.99 15.01
C VAL A 253 -7.00 17.80 15.50
N GLU A 254 -7.55 16.59 15.45
CA GLU A 254 -6.86 15.35 15.84
C GLU A 254 -7.57 14.11 15.26
N LEU A 255 -6.79 13.19 14.71
CA LEU A 255 -7.29 11.89 14.28
C LEU A 255 -7.01 10.84 15.35
N ILE A 256 -8.05 10.11 15.77
CA ILE A 256 -7.94 9.08 16.79
C ILE A 256 -8.11 7.71 16.14
N PRO A 257 -7.18 6.75 16.37
CA PRO A 257 -7.36 5.38 15.93
C PRO A 257 -8.42 4.71 16.80
N ILE A 258 -9.50 4.23 16.19
CA ILE A 258 -10.55 3.43 16.83
C ILE A 258 -10.61 2.05 16.18
N SER A 259 -11.25 1.08 16.83
CA SER A 259 -11.51 -0.23 16.22
C SER A 259 -12.39 -0.04 14.99
N PHE A 260 -12.05 -0.70 13.88
CA PHE A 260 -12.87 -0.67 12.68
C PHE A 260 -14.23 -1.33 12.90
N GLN A 261 -14.33 -2.25 13.85
CA GLN A 261 -15.62 -2.81 14.26
C GLN A 261 -16.52 -1.75 14.92
N ASP A 262 -15.97 -0.91 15.80
CA ASP A 262 -16.74 0.16 16.46
C ASP A 262 -17.15 1.24 15.46
N TYR A 263 -16.27 1.56 14.51
CA TYR A 263 -16.59 2.44 13.39
C TYR A 263 -17.82 1.97 12.61
N LEU A 264 -17.88 0.68 12.26
CA LEU A 264 -19.04 0.09 11.58
C LEU A 264 -20.28 0.04 12.47
N LYS A 265 -20.13 -0.28 13.75
CA LYS A 265 -21.23 -0.35 14.72
C LYS A 265 -21.95 0.99 14.85
N TRP A 266 -21.19 2.08 14.90
CA TRP A 266 -21.70 3.42 15.15
C TRP A 266 -21.90 4.26 13.88
N ASN A 267 -21.50 3.73 12.72
CA ASN A 267 -21.62 4.39 11.41
C ASN A 267 -21.02 5.81 11.42
N LEU A 268 -19.76 5.89 11.88
CA LEU A 268 -19.00 7.13 12.01
C LEU A 268 -18.37 7.60 10.69
#